data_AF-W1YNL0-F1
#
_entry.id   AF-W1YNL0-F1
#
_cell.length_a   1.000
_cell.length_b   1.000
_cell.length_c   1.000
_cell.angle_alpha   90.00
_cell.angle_beta   90.00
_cell.angle_gamma   90.00
#
_symmetry.space_group_name_H-M   'P 1'
#
loop_
_entity.id
_entity.type
_entity.pdbx_description
1 polymer ?
#
loop_
_entity_poly.entity_id
_entity_poly.type
_entity_poly.pdbx_seq_one_letter_code
_entity_poly.pdbx_strand_id
1 'polypeptide(L)'
;ANRCIPDSLPAVEWLTYGSGWLAGMKLGDTPLVEYTRDRLHRETLRSFGRYELTTAYTSAGQLQSQHLNSLQYDRDYTWND
;
A
#
# COMPACT_ATOMS: atom_id res chain seq x y z
N ALA A 1 6.75 16.81 -20.79
CA ALA A 1 5.59 16.79 -21.70
C ALA A 1 4.33 16.90 -20.86
N ASN A 2 3.59 17.99 -20.96
CA ASN A 2 2.32 18.14 -20.24
C ASN A 2 1.26 17.32 -20.99
N ARG A 3 1.00 16.10 -20.50
CA ARG A 3 0.03 15.17 -21.07
C ARG A 3 -1.37 15.61 -20.65
N CYS A 4 -2.04 16.39 -21.50
CA CYS A 4 -3.45 16.74 -21.35
C CYS A 4 -4.32 15.47 -21.45
N ILE A 5 -5.20 15.24 -20.46
CA ILE A 5 -6.19 14.15 -20.44
C ILE A 5 -7.57 14.77 -20.72
N PRO A 6 -8.39 14.16 -21.61
CA PRO A 6 -9.64 14.77 -22.13
C PRO A 6 -10.72 15.09 -21.08
N ASP A 7 -10.56 14.61 -19.84
CA ASP A 7 -11.45 14.86 -18.70
C ASP A 7 -11.03 16.07 -17.86
N SER A 8 -9.97 16.79 -18.24
CA SER A 8 -9.35 17.88 -17.46
C SER A 8 -8.84 17.47 -16.08
N LEU A 9 -8.76 16.16 -15.79
CA LEU A 9 -8.15 15.67 -14.57
C LEU A 9 -6.62 15.75 -14.69
N PRO A 10 -5.91 15.99 -13.58
CA PRO A 10 -4.46 15.88 -13.58
C PRO A 10 -4.06 14.44 -13.96
N ALA A 11 -2.85 14.26 -14.45
CA ALA A 11 -2.36 12.92 -14.73
C ALA A 11 -2.20 12.11 -13.44
N VAL A 12 -2.42 10.80 -13.55
CA VAL A 12 -1.96 9.87 -12.53
C VAL A 12 -0.45 9.76 -12.63
N GLU A 13 0.23 10.05 -11.54
CA GLU A 13 1.67 9.90 -11.36
C GLU A 13 1.92 8.74 -10.39
N TRP A 14 3.00 7.99 -10.60
CA TRP A 14 3.37 6.88 -9.72
C TRP A 14 4.87 6.83 -9.49
N LEU A 15 5.24 6.34 -8.31
CA LEU A 15 6.63 6.06 -7.93
C LEU A 15 6.82 4.56 -7.84
N THR A 16 8.00 4.12 -8.24
CA THR A 16 8.41 2.72 -8.12
C THR A 16 9.46 2.54 -7.03
N TYR A 17 9.53 1.31 -6.53
CA TYR A 17 10.44 0.82 -5.53
C TYR A 17 11.19 -0.39 -6.09
N GLY A 18 12.52 -0.35 -6.06
CA GLY A 18 13.36 -1.41 -6.59
C GLY A 18 13.06 -1.71 -8.07
N SER A 19 12.79 -2.98 -8.38
CA SER A 19 12.58 -3.51 -9.74
C SER A 19 11.20 -3.19 -10.34
N GLY A 20 10.62 -2.02 -10.02
CA GLY A 20 9.33 -1.59 -10.57
C GLY A 20 8.11 -1.85 -9.69
N TRP A 21 8.29 -2.22 -8.41
CA TRP A 21 7.17 -2.37 -7.48
C TRP A 21 6.56 -1.02 -7.15
N LEU A 22 5.25 -0.95 -6.90
CA LEU A 22 4.61 0.32 -6.60
C LEU A 22 5.02 0.85 -5.21
N ALA A 23 5.53 2.08 -5.18
CA ALA A 23 5.81 2.82 -3.95
C ALA A 23 4.63 3.72 -3.56
N GLY A 24 4.01 4.36 -4.56
CA GLY A 24 2.80 5.14 -4.39
C GLY A 24 2.24 5.66 -5.71
N MET A 25 1.01 6.13 -5.68
CA MET A 25 0.33 6.79 -6.79
C MET A 25 -0.42 8.02 -6.30
N LYS A 26 -0.52 9.03 -7.15
CA LYS A 26 -1.30 10.23 -6.89
C LYS A 26 -1.99 10.72 -8.15
N LEU A 27 -3.10 11.43 -7.95
CA LEU A 27 -3.83 12.17 -8.98
C LEU A 27 -3.64 13.67 -8.70
N GLY A 28 -2.75 14.31 -9.43
CA GLY A 28 -2.25 15.65 -9.05
C GLY A 28 -1.54 15.58 -7.69
N ASP A 29 -2.07 16.30 -6.70
CA ASP A 29 -1.57 16.28 -5.31
C ASP A 29 -2.39 15.37 -4.38
N THR A 30 -3.39 14.66 -4.92
CA THR A 30 -4.21 13.73 -4.13
C THR A 30 -3.57 12.34 -4.10
N PRO A 31 -3.10 11.84 -2.95
CA PRO A 31 -2.57 10.48 -2.86
C PRO A 31 -3.70 9.47 -3.09
N LEU A 32 -3.44 8.49 -3.94
CA LEU A 32 -4.35 7.38 -4.23
C LEU A 32 -3.97 6.13 -3.44
N VAL A 33 -2.67 5.84 -3.41
CA VAL A 33 -2.10 4.75 -2.62
C VAL A 33 -0.67 5.06 -2.22
N GLU A 34 -0.30 4.70 -1.01
CA GLU A 34 1.08 4.76 -0.51
C GLU A 34 1.44 3.45 0.20
N TYR A 35 2.66 2.98 -0.01
CA TYR A 35 3.16 1.74 0.56
C TYR A 35 4.38 1.99 1.44
N THR A 36 4.29 1.62 2.71
CA THR A 36 5.46 1.52 3.60
C THR A 36 5.95 0.09 3.64
N ARG A 37 7.27 -0.09 3.61
CA ARG A 37 7.91 -1.40 3.66
C ARG A 37 8.93 -1.46 4.79
N ASP A 38 9.10 -2.65 5.35
CA ASP A 38 10.16 -2.91 6.31
C ASP A 38 11.52 -3.09 5.63
N ARG A 39 12.55 -3.31 6.46
CA ARG A 39 13.92 -3.59 6.03
C ARG A 39 14.09 -4.88 5.21
N LEU A 40 13.08 -5.76 5.20
CA LEU A 40 13.03 -6.96 4.36
C LEU A 40 12.19 -6.76 3.10
N HIS A 41 11.84 -5.50 2.78
CA HIS A 41 11.08 -5.12 1.59
C HIS A 41 9.63 -5.62 1.56
N ARG A 42 9.09 -6.04 2.72
CA ARG A 42 7.70 -6.48 2.86
C ARG A 42 6.82 -5.29 3.21
N GLU A 43 5.61 -5.25 2.66
CA GLU A 43 4.63 -4.20 2.95
C GLU A 43 4.15 -4.29 4.40
N THR A 44 4.27 -3.21 5.16
CA THR A 44 3.80 -3.15 6.56
C THR A 44 2.65 -2.17 6.75
N LEU A 45 2.50 -1.20 5.85
CA LEU A 45 1.38 -0.28 5.84
C LEU A 45 1.02 0.07 4.40
N ARG A 46 -0.29 0.13 4.12
CA ARG A 46 -0.84 0.71 2.90
C ARG A 46 -1.95 1.68 3.23
N SER A 47 -1.78 2.93 2.81
CA SER A 47 -2.83 3.95 2.89
C SER A 47 -3.47 4.09 1.51
N PHE A 48 -4.79 3.99 1.41
CA PHE A 48 -5.54 4.10 0.16
C PHE A 48 -6.94 4.66 0.37
N GLY A 49 -7.24 5.80 -0.25
CA GLY A 49 -8.45 6.56 0.04
C GLY A 49 -8.54 6.88 1.55
N ARG A 50 -9.63 6.43 2.19
CA ARG A 50 -9.83 6.58 3.64
C ARG A 50 -9.34 5.38 4.47
N TYR A 51 -8.75 4.39 3.83
CA TYR A 51 -8.40 3.12 4.45
C TYR A 51 -6.91 3.05 4.71
N GLU A 52 -6.57 2.41 5.83
CA GLU A 52 -5.20 2.06 6.17
C GLU A 52 -5.17 0.57 6.52
N LEU A 53 -4.32 -0.17 5.83
CA LEU A 53 -4.07 -1.58 6.07
C LEU A 53 -2.70 -1.73 6.72
N THR A 54 -2.68 -2.15 7.99
CA THR A 54 -1.45 -2.54 8.68
C THR A 54 -1.24 -4.03 8.51
N THR A 55 -0.05 -4.43 8.08
CA THR A 55 0.33 -5.83 7.94
C THR A 55 1.50 -6.16 8.87
N ALA A 56 1.32 -7.15 9.73
CA ALA A 56 2.37 -7.65 10.62
C ALA A 56 2.86 -9.02 10.14
N TYR A 57 4.14 -9.29 10.38
CA TYR A 57 4.77 -10.57 10.07
C TYR A 57 5.42 -11.14 11.33
N THR A 58 5.40 -12.47 11.45
CA THR A 58 6.16 -13.19 12.48
C THR A 58 7.66 -13.05 12.23
N SER A 59 8.47 -13.39 13.24
CA SER A 59 9.94 -13.44 13.11
C SER A 59 10.42 -14.44 12.04
N ALA A 60 9.66 -15.52 11.81
CA ALA A 60 9.91 -16.49 10.74
C ALA A 60 9.49 -15.97 9.34
N GLY A 61 8.84 -14.81 9.29
CA GLY A 61 8.44 -14.14 8.07
C GLY A 61 7.06 -14.50 7.54
N GLN A 62 6.28 -15.27 8.31
CA GLN A 62 4.90 -15.59 7.97
C GLN A 62 3.98 -14.40 8.25
N LEU A 63 2.88 -14.28 7.50
CA LEU A 63 1.89 -13.22 7.71
C LEU A 63 1.19 -13.42 9.06
N GLN A 64 1.33 -12.50 10.01
CA GLN A 64 0.76 -12.64 11.34
C GLN A 64 -0.63 -12.00 11.42
N SER A 65 -0.78 -10.79 10.90
CA SER A 65 -2.07 -10.10 10.91
C SER A 65 -2.18 -9.10 9.77
N GLN A 66 -3.42 -8.79 9.42
CA GLN A 66 -3.82 -7.74 8.51
C GLN A 66 -5.00 -7.00 9.12
N HIS A 67 -4.77 -5.77 9.56
CA HIS A 67 -5.80 -4.95 10.19
C HIS A 67 -6.11 -3.76 9.31
N LEU A 68 -7.38 -3.62 8.98
CA LEU A 68 -7.88 -2.42 8.32
C LEU A 68 -8.33 -1.46 9.42
N ASN A 69 -8.45 -0.17 9.13
CA ASN A 69 -9.19 0.76 9.99
C ASN A 69 -10.72 0.50 10.03
N SER A 70 -11.13 -0.76 9.85
CA SER A 70 -12.46 -1.32 10.01
C SER A 70 -12.33 -2.76 10.51
N LEU A 71 -12.71 -3.00 11.77
CA LEU A 71 -12.58 -4.29 12.46
C LEU A 71 -13.22 -5.47 11.71
N GLN A 72 -14.20 -5.21 10.85
CA GLN A 72 -14.88 -6.24 10.06
C GLN A 72 -13.91 -7.00 9.14
N TYR A 73 -12.81 -6.38 8.75
CA TYR A 73 -11.86 -6.92 7.78
C TYR A 73 -10.53 -7.35 8.42
N ASP A 74 -10.44 -7.31 9.74
CA ASP A 74 -9.24 -7.75 10.45
C ASP A 74 -9.06 -9.26 10.27
N ARG A 75 -7.83 -9.66 9.97
CA ARG A 75 -7.43 -11.06 9.79
C ARG A 75 -6.22 -11.35 10.65
N ASP A 76 -6.40 -12.22 11.63
CA ASP A 76 -5.32 -12.78 12.44
C ASP A 76 -5.06 -14.22 12.01
N TYR A 77 -3.79 -14.54 11.79
CA TYR A 77 -3.38 -15.84 11.30
C TYR A 77 -2.62 -16.60 12.39
N THR A 78 -2.97 -17.87 12.53
CA THR A 78 -2.18 -18.85 13.29
C THR A 78 -1.52 -19.79 12.29
N TRP A 79 -0.24 -20.04 12.51
CA TRP A 79 0.54 -20.99 11.71
C TRP A 79 0.77 -22.24 12.55
N ASN A 80 0.65 -23.40 11.93
CA ASN A 80 1.20 -24.62 12.50
C ASN A 80 2.66 -24.68 12.07
N ASP A 81 3.56 -24.84 13.04
CA ASP A 81 4.99 -25.10 12.77
C ASP A 81 5.21 -26.52 12.22
#